data_AF-A0A5M8RJG6-F1
#
_entry.id   AF-A0A5M8RJG6-F1
#
_cell.length_a   1.000
_cell.length_b   1.000
_cell.length_c   1.000
_cell.angle_alpha   90.00
_cell.angle_beta   90.00
_cell.angle_gamma   90.00
#
_symmetry.space_group_name_H-M   'P 1'
#
loop_
_entity.id
_entity.type
_entity.pdbx_description
1 polymer ?
#
loop_
_entity_poly.entity_id
_entity_poly.type
_entity_poly.pdbx_seq_one_letter_code
_entity_poly.pdbx_strand_id
1 'polypeptide(L)' 'MFLVSYVWLHNQIHTVISESTKTHEQALKKLKQQGGTILKNECKNNVLGSVIVNGKKSVWPLTKSEGRVMGGEQHG' A
#
# COMPACT_ATOMS: atom_id res chain seq x y z
N MET A 1 1.05 1.65 -7.98
CA MET A 1 -0.35 1.17 -8.13
C MET A 1 -0.50 0.00 -7.17
N PHE A 2 -1.60 -0.09 -6.44
CA PHE A 2 -1.85 -1.15 -5.47
C PHE A 2 -3.02 -2.02 -5.94
N LEU A 3 -2.86 -3.33 -5.85
CA LEU A 3 -3.93 -4.30 -5.94
C LEU A 3 -4.52 -4.51 -4.54
N VAL A 4 -5.84 -4.44 -4.43
CA VAL A 4 -6.57 -4.63 -3.18
C VAL A 4 -7.62 -5.70 -3.40
N SER A 5 -7.60 -6.74 -2.57
CA SER A 5 -8.61 -7.80 -2.61
C SER A 5 -9.17 -8.04 -1.22
N TYR A 6 -10.48 -8.27 -1.17
CA TYR A 6 -11.20 -8.61 0.05
C TYR A 6 -11.61 -10.08 -0.01
N VAL A 7 -11.22 -10.85 1.01
CA VAL A 7 -11.46 -12.29 1.09
C VAL A 7 -12.26 -12.61 2.33
N TRP A 8 -13.38 -13.31 2.17
CA TRP A 8 -14.13 -13.89 3.26
C TRP A 8 -13.51 -15.22 3.68
N LEU A 9 -13.08 -15.33 4.93
CA LEU A 9 -12.51 -16.56 5.51
C LEU A 9 -12.74 -16.55 7.01
N HIS A 10 -13.09 -17.69 7.61
CA HIS A 10 -13.28 -17.85 9.06
C HIS A 10 -14.20 -16.76 9.69
N ASN A 11 -15.31 -16.45 9.01
CA ASN A 11 -16.28 -15.43 9.43
C ASN A 11 -15.70 -14.01 9.56
N GLN A 12 -14.61 -13.72 8.84
CA GLN A 12 -13.93 -12.42 8.85
C GLN A 12 -13.56 -11.99 7.42
N ILE A 13 -13.40 -10.68 7.23
CA ILE A 13 -12.90 -10.11 5.98
C ILE A 13 -11.41 -9.87 6.12
N HIS A 14 -10.62 -10.57 5.31
CA HIS A 14 -9.19 -10.35 5.15
C HIS A 14 -8.93 -9.44 3.96
N THR A 15 -8.13 -8.40 4.16
CA THR A 15 -7.71 -7.50 3.07
C THR A 15 -6.29 -7.83 2.63
N VAL A 16 -6.10 -8.13 1.35
CA VAL A 16 -4.78 -8.34 0.73
C VAL A 16 -4.44 -7.09 -0.07
N ILE A 17 -3.32 -6.45 0.24
CA ILE A 17 -2.82 -5.26 -0.45
C ILE A 17 -1.40 -5.54 -0.95
N SER A 18 -1.13 -5.32 -2.23
CA SER A 18 0.23 -5.46 -2.76
C SER A 18 0.46 -4.59 -3.99
N GLU A 19 1.73 -4.27 -4.26
CA GLU A 19 2.14 -3.55 -5.47
C GLU A 19 2.51 -4.50 -6.63
N SER A 20 2.63 -5.81 -6.36
CA SER A 20 3.07 -6.83 -7.31
C SER A 20 1.99 -7.86 -7.54
N THR A 21 1.56 -8.04 -8.79
CA THR A 21 0.58 -9.05 -9.19
C THR A 21 0.97 -10.45 -8.74
N LYS A 22 2.25 -10.82 -8.89
CA LYS A 22 2.75 -12.14 -8.50
C LYS A 22 2.56 -12.39 -7.01
N THR A 23 2.94 -11.43 -6.16
CA THR A 23 2.79 -11.54 -4.72
C THR A 23 1.32 -11.55 -4.31
N HIS A 24 0.49 -10.74 -4.98
CA HIS A 24 -0.95 -10.67 -4.76
C HIS A 24 -1.62 -12.02 -4.98
N GLU A 25 -1.38 -12.62 -6.14
CA GLU A 25 -1.99 -13.89 -6.53
C GLU A 25 -1.51 -15.04 -5.65
N GLN A 26 -0.25 -15.05 -5.24
CA GLN A 26 0.26 -16.04 -4.29
C GLN A 26 -0.45 -15.95 -2.93
N ALA A 27 -0.68 -14.74 -2.41
CA ALA A 27 -1.42 -14.55 -1.17
C ALA A 27 -2.89 -15.00 -1.31
N LEU A 28 -3.56 -14.63 -2.42
CA LEU A 28 -4.92 -15.06 -2.71
C LEU A 28 -5.03 -16.59 -2.85
N LYS A 29 -4.04 -17.24 -3.49
CA LYS A 29 -4.01 -18.70 -3.62
C LYS A 29 -3.96 -19.39 -2.26
N LYS A 30 -3.14 -18.89 -1.33
CA LYS A 30 -3.06 -19.42 0.04
C LYS A 30 -4.39 -19.26 0.78
N LEU A 31 -5.04 -18.10 0.70
CA LEU A 31 -6.34 -17.87 1.33
C LEU A 31 -7.44 -18.75 0.72
N LYS A 32 -7.43 -18.95 -0.61
CA LYS A 32 -8.35 -19.89 -1.28
C LYS A 32 -8.14 -21.34 -0.83
N GLN A 33 -6.89 -21.76 -0.67
CA GLN A 33 -6.56 -23.11 -0.17
C GLN A 33 -7.08 -23.34 1.26
N GLN A 34 -7.27 -22.29 2.04
CA GLN A 34 -7.88 -22.33 3.38
C GLN A 34 -9.42 -22.27 3.35
N GLY A 35 -10.05 -22.25 2.16
CA GLY A 35 -11.51 -22.11 2.01
C GLY A 35 -11.99 -20.67 1.86
N GLY A 36 -11.08 -19.72 1.63
CA GLY A 36 -11.41 -18.30 1.47
C GLY A 36 -12.10 -18.00 0.14
N THR A 37 -13.12 -17.13 0.18
CA THR A 37 -13.84 -16.66 -1.02
C THR A 37 -13.51 -15.20 -1.30
N ILE A 38 -13.08 -14.88 -2.54
CA ILE A 38 -12.85 -13.49 -2.93
C ILE A 38 -14.20 -12.79 -3.09
N LEU A 39 -14.40 -11.72 -2.33
CA LEU A 39 -15.59 -10.87 -2.41
C LEU A 39 -15.43 -9.75 -3.43
N LYS A 40 -14.24 -9.16 -3.50
CA LYS A 40 -13.97 -7.99 -4.34
C LYS A 40 -12.48 -7.88 -4.66
N ASN A 41 -12.19 -7.45 -5.89
CA ASN A 41 -10.86 -7.08 -6.37
C ASN A 41 -10.89 -5.65 -6.90
N GLU A 42 -9.93 -4.83 -6.49
CA GLU A 42 -9.77 -3.45 -6.90
C GLU A 42 -8.32 -3.19 -7.29
N CYS A 43 -8.13 -2.31 -8.27
CA CYS A 43 -6.84 -1.74 -8.58
C CYS A 43 -6.89 -0.25 -8.25
N LYS A 44 -6.04 0.21 -7.34
CA LYS A 44 -5.94 1.61 -6.93
C LYS A 44 -4.65 2.21 -7.46
N ASN A 45 -4.77 3.32 -8.17
CA ASN A 45 -3.59 4.09 -8.56
C ASN A 45 -2.88 4.59 -7.28
N ASN A 46 -1.55 4.49 -7.26
CA ASN A 46 -0.75 5.11 -6.21
C ASN A 46 -0.71 6.61 -6.54
N VAL A 47 -1.80 7.31 -6.19
CA VAL A 47 -1.79 8.76 -6.21
C VAL A 47 -0.87 9.15 -5.07
N LEU A 48 0.30 9.71 -5.40
CA LEU A 48 1.28 10.19 -4.41
C LEU A 48 0.52 10.91 -3.30
N GLY A 49 0.67 10.42 -2.06
CA GLY A 49 0.08 11.08 -0.91
C GLY A 49 0.56 12.53 -0.87
N SER A 50 -0.35 13.49 -0.69
CA SER A 50 0.05 14.87 -0.43
C SER A 50 -0.06 15.13 1.06
N VAL A 51 0.95 15.73 1.65
CA VAL A 51 0.92 16.24 3.03
C VAL A 51 0.78 17.76 2.99
N ILE A 52 0.11 18.35 3.97
CA ILE A 52 0.04 19.81 4.09
C ILE A 52 1.22 20.24 4.96
N VAL A 53 2.11 21.07 4.41
CA VAL A 53 3.22 21.70 5.13
C VAL A 53 2.99 23.20 5.13
N ASN A 54 2.89 23.82 6.31
CA ASN A 54 2.67 25.26 6.47
C ASN A 54 1.49 25.79 5.61
N GLY A 55 0.37 25.06 5.60
CA GLY A 55 -0.83 25.43 4.85
C GLY A 55 -0.75 25.20 3.33
N LYS A 56 0.35 24.67 2.80
CA LYS A 56 0.52 24.34 1.38
C LYS A 56 0.49 22.83 1.17
N LYS A 57 -0.26 22.37 0.17
CA LYS A 57 -0.30 20.96 -0.24
C LYS A 57 1.02 20.61 -0.95
N SER A 58 1.82 19.76 -0.34
CA SER A 58 3.08 19.26 -0.88
C SER A 58 2.96 17.79 -1.23
N VAL A 59 3.39 17.40 -2.43
CA VAL A 59 3.47 16.00 -2.81
C VAL A 59 4.55 15.33 -1.95
N TRP A 60 4.18 14.31 -1.18
CA TRP A 60 5.11 13.55 -0.36
C TRP A 60 5.18 12.11 -0.87
N PRO A 61 6.34 11.64 -1.37
CA PRO A 61 6.47 10.24 -1.71
C PRO A 61 6.26 9.40 -0.45
N LEU A 62 5.22 8.56 -0.44
CA LEU A 62 4.89 7.67 0.69
C LEU A 62 5.97 6.60 0.91
N THR A 63 6.82 6.38 -0.09
CA THR A 63 8.08 5.65 0.06
C THR A 63 9.15 6.59 0.60
N LYS A 64 9.24 6.70 1.92
CA LYS A 64 10.51 7.08 2.53
C LYS A 64 11.50 5.96 2.20
N SER A 65 12.39 6.18 1.25
CA SER A 65 13.75 5.66 1.43
C SER A 65 14.27 6.42 2.65
N GLU A 66 14.72 5.73 3.70
CA GLU A 66 15.52 6.35 4.75
C GLU A 66 16.86 6.81 4.15
N GLY A 67 16.81 7.83 3.30
CA GLY A 67 17.95 8.63 2.92
C GLY A 67 18.27 9.50 4.12
N ARG A 68 19.17 8.99 4.97
CA ARG A 68 19.86 9.77 5.99
C ARG A 68 20.45 11.02 5.31
N VAL A 69 19.76 12.16 5.36
CA VAL A 69 20.35 13.45 5.00
C VAL A 69 21.28 13.81 6.16
N MET A 70 22.55 13.42 6.03
CA MET A 70 23.63 14.03 6.79
C MET A 70 23.86 15.43 6.23
N GLY A 71 23.69 16.45 7.07
CA GLY A 71 24.27 17.78 6.90
C GLY A 71 23.64 18.65 5.82
N GLY A 72 22.61 19.42 6.19
CA GLY A 72 22.33 20.70 5.53
C GLY A 72 22.98 21.81 6.35
N GLU A 73 23.96 22.49 5.77
CA GLU A 73 24.67 23.64 6.34
C GLU A 73 23.70 24.69 6.89
N GLN A 74 23.89 25.09 8.15
CA GLN A 74 23.30 26.30 8.70
C GLN A 74 24.24 27.46 8.40
N HIS A 75 23.83 28.33 7.47
CA HIS A 75 24.44 29.66 7.34
C HIS A 75 23.84 30.58 8.40
N GLY A 76 24.71 31.08 9.28
CA GLY A 76 24.57 32.26 10.12
C GLY A 76 25.93 32.94 10.19
#